data_AF-A0A800IQ77-F1
#
_entry.id   AF-A0A800IQ77-F1
#
_cell.length_a   1.000
_cell.length_b   1.000
_cell.length_c   1.000
_cell.angle_alpha   90.00
_cell.angle_beta   90.00
_cell.angle_gamma   90.00
#
_symmetry.space_group_name_H-M   'P 1'
#
loop_
_entity.id
_entity.type
_entity.pdbx_description
1 polymer ?
#
loop_
_entity_poly.entity_id
_entity_poly.type
_entity_poly.pdbx_seq_one_letter_code
_entity_poly.pdbx_strand_id
1 'polypeptide(L)'
;MKASFISIGIHDMLDMWIGNSEKNLHGLFEMARANTPCVLSIDEVDALGASRSDMRHSRSRHLINQFLSELDGIDQANDGVLVLAATNTPWHLDAAFRRPGRFDRIVFVPPTV
;
A
#
# COMPACT_ATOMS: atom_id res chain seq x y z
N MET A 1 -14.79 19.55 7.90
CA MET A 1 -13.85 19.31 6.77
C MET A 1 -14.30 18.07 6.04
N LYS A 2 -14.29 18.09 4.70
CA LYS A 2 -14.51 16.90 3.88
C LYS A 2 -13.15 16.42 3.40
N ALA A 3 -12.85 15.14 3.54
CA ALA A 3 -11.64 14.53 3.01
C ALA A 3 -11.99 13.71 1.76
N SER A 4 -11.11 13.72 0.77
CA SER A 4 -11.19 12.86 -0.40
C SER A 4 -10.95 11.41 0.02
N PHE A 5 -11.65 10.45 -0.57
CA PHE A 5 -11.44 9.03 -0.30
C PHE A 5 -11.08 8.32 -1.62
N ILE A 6 -9.89 7.73 -1.66
CA ILE A 6 -9.39 6.95 -2.79
C ILE A 6 -9.26 5.51 -2.31
N SER A 7 -10.00 4.61 -2.93
CA SER A 7 -9.94 3.17 -2.65
C SER A 7 -9.21 2.47 -3.78
N ILE A 8 -8.28 1.59 -3.42
CA ILE A 8 -7.44 0.85 -4.35
C ILE A 8 -7.58 -0.63 -4.04
N GLY A 9 -7.92 -1.42 -5.06
CA GLY A 9 -7.76 -2.87 -5.03
C GLY A 9 -6.39 -3.27 -5.56
N ILE A 10 -5.90 -4.44 -5.15
CA ILE A 10 -4.64 -5.01 -5.65
C ILE A 10 -4.59 -5.10 -7.19
N HIS A 11 -5.73 -5.32 -7.85
CA HIS A 11 -5.85 -5.35 -9.31
C HIS A 11 -5.56 -4.01 -9.99
N ASP A 12 -5.81 -2.88 -9.30
CA ASP A 12 -5.48 -1.54 -9.81
C ASP A 12 -3.97 -1.28 -9.77
N MET A 13 -3.26 -1.99 -8.89
CA MET A 13 -1.81 -1.89 -8.72
C MET A 13 -1.05 -2.92 -9.56
N LEU A 14 -1.60 -4.11 -9.77
CA LEU A 14 -0.92 -5.22 -10.46
C LEU A 14 -1.26 -5.22 -11.95
N ASP A 15 -0.39 -4.63 -12.76
CA ASP A 15 -0.39 -4.83 -14.21
C ASP A 15 0.49 -6.05 -14.59
N MET A 16 0.11 -6.77 -15.64
CA MET A 16 0.90 -7.90 -16.17
C MET A 16 2.23 -7.44 -16.79
N TRP A 17 2.36 -6.15 -17.11
CA TRP A 17 3.55 -5.56 -17.71
C TRP A 17 4.58 -5.10 -16.66
N ILE A 18 5.85 -5.50 -16.88
CA ILE A 18 6.98 -5.16 -16.00
C ILE A 18 7.16 -3.63 -15.93
N GLY A 19 7.18 -3.07 -14.71
CA GLY A 19 7.42 -1.64 -14.48
C GLY A 19 6.17 -0.75 -14.46
N ASN A 20 5.02 -1.25 -14.92
CA ASN A 20 3.77 -0.49 -14.86
C ASN A 20 3.21 -0.47 -13.44
N SER A 21 3.35 -1.57 -12.71
CA SER A 21 2.82 -1.68 -11.35
C SER A 21 3.46 -0.67 -10.38
N GLU A 22 4.77 -0.44 -10.48
CA GLU A 22 5.47 0.58 -9.68
C GLU A 22 5.05 2.00 -10.06
N LYS A 23 4.86 2.28 -11.36
CA LYS A 23 4.38 3.59 -11.84
C LYS A 23 2.95 3.86 -11.42
N ASN A 24 2.08 2.86 -11.48
CA ASN A 24 0.69 2.97 -11.04
C ASN A 24 0.63 3.27 -9.55
N LEU A 25 1.41 2.55 -8.74
CA LEU A 25 1.53 2.80 -7.31
C LEU A 25 1.99 4.23 -7.01
N HIS A 26 3.06 4.69 -7.69
CA HIS A 26 3.52 6.07 -7.56
C HIS A 26 2.42 7.08 -7.93
N GLY A 27 1.75 6.89 -9.07
CA GLY A 27 0.67 7.75 -9.52
C GLY A 27 -0.53 7.81 -8.57
N LEU A 28 -0.84 6.72 -7.87
CA LEU A 28 -1.88 6.67 -6.85
C LEU A 28 -1.53 7.52 -5.62
N PHE A 29 -0.26 7.48 -5.18
CA PHE A 29 0.23 8.35 -4.12
C PHE A 29 0.25 9.82 -4.54
N GLU A 30 0.69 10.13 -5.76
CA GLU A 30 0.62 11.49 -6.33
C GLU A 30 -0.81 12.02 -6.35
N MET A 31 -1.75 11.20 -6.80
CA MET A 31 -3.17 11.55 -6.82
C MET A 31 -3.70 11.80 -5.41
N ALA A 32 -3.30 11.00 -4.41
CA ALA A 32 -3.69 11.22 -3.02
C ALA A 32 -3.12 12.54 -2.46
N ARG A 33 -1.84 12.84 -2.72
CA ARG A 33 -1.18 14.10 -2.32
C ARG A 33 -1.84 15.32 -2.95
N ALA A 34 -2.22 15.23 -4.23
CA ALA A 34 -2.90 16.31 -4.94
C ALA A 34 -4.34 16.57 -4.43
N ASN A 35 -4.96 15.60 -3.74
CA ASN A 35 -6.34 15.67 -3.24
C ASN A 35 -6.42 15.81 -1.72
N THR A 36 -5.37 16.31 -1.07
CA THR A 36 -5.33 16.53 0.39
C THR A 36 -6.41 17.53 0.86
N PRO A 37 -7.09 17.28 2.00
CA PRO A 37 -6.96 16.11 2.87
C PRO A 37 -7.55 14.84 2.24
N CYS A 38 -6.78 13.74 2.24
CA CYS A 38 -7.14 12.51 1.53
C CYS A 38 -6.94 11.26 2.41
N VAL A 39 -7.85 10.31 2.29
CA VAL A 39 -7.70 8.94 2.79
C VAL A 39 -7.42 8.02 1.61
N LEU A 40 -6.26 7.37 1.62
CA LEU A 40 -5.84 6.37 0.65
C LEU A 40 -6.05 4.98 1.25
N SER A 41 -7.07 4.25 0.81
CA SER A 41 -7.42 2.93 1.32
C SER A 41 -6.95 1.83 0.37
N ILE A 42 -6.22 0.86 0.90
CA ILE A 42 -5.67 -0.27 0.13
C ILE A 42 -6.17 -1.56 0.77
N ASP A 43 -6.97 -2.34 0.04
CA ASP A 43 -7.49 -3.61 0.52
C ASP A 43 -6.61 -4.79 0.05
N GLU A 44 -6.66 -5.90 0.77
CA GLU A 44 -5.95 -7.15 0.46
C GLU A 44 -4.41 -6.98 0.32
N VAL A 45 -3.77 -6.17 1.17
CA VAL A 45 -2.32 -5.90 1.06
C VAL A 45 -1.44 -7.15 1.18
N ASP A 46 -1.94 -8.24 1.76
CA ASP A 46 -1.30 -9.55 1.80
C ASP A 46 -1.12 -10.20 0.44
N ALA A 47 -1.91 -9.84 -0.57
CA ALA A 47 -1.72 -10.33 -1.94
C ALA A 47 -0.34 -9.92 -2.52
N LEU A 48 0.22 -8.79 -2.04
CA LEU A 48 1.60 -8.40 -2.36
C LEU A 48 2.64 -9.37 -1.76
N GLY A 49 2.33 -9.95 -0.60
CA GLY A 49 3.16 -10.90 0.13
C GLY A 49 3.07 -12.33 -0.40
N ALA A 50 1.88 -12.79 -0.81
CA ALA A 50 1.70 -14.11 -1.44
C ALA A 50 2.54 -14.25 -2.73
N SER A 51 2.71 -13.16 -3.49
CA SER A 51 3.61 -13.09 -4.63
C SER A 51 5.08 -13.37 -4.28
N ARG A 52 5.48 -13.21 -3.00
CA ARG A 52 6.85 -13.44 -2.52
C ARG A 52 7.13 -14.90 -2.16
N SER A 53 6.15 -15.65 -1.65
CA SER A 53 6.30 -17.06 -1.31
C SER A 53 6.28 -17.98 -2.53
N ASP A 54 5.50 -17.63 -3.57
CA ASP A 54 5.34 -18.45 -4.77
C ASP A 54 6.35 -18.18 -5.89
N MET A 55 7.13 -17.09 -5.83
CA MET A 55 7.96 -16.71 -6.98
C MET A 55 9.42 -16.40 -6.64
N ARG A 56 10.28 -17.17 -7.31
CA ARG A 56 11.70 -16.90 -7.62
C ARG A 56 11.94 -15.56 -8.37
N HIS A 57 11.07 -14.54 -8.28
CA HIS A 57 11.10 -13.35 -9.13
C HIS A 57 11.48 -12.06 -8.39
N SER A 58 12.34 -11.27 -9.02
CA SER A 58 12.75 -9.91 -8.59
C SER A 58 11.59 -8.91 -8.59
N ARG A 59 10.57 -9.10 -9.44
CA ARG A 59 9.47 -8.15 -9.67
C ARG A 59 8.66 -7.79 -8.41
N SER A 60 8.20 -8.78 -7.66
CA SER A 60 7.39 -8.52 -6.45
C SER A 60 8.21 -7.78 -5.37
N ARG A 61 9.53 -7.99 -5.33
CA ARG A 61 10.42 -7.25 -4.44
C ARG A 61 10.55 -5.78 -4.84
N HIS A 62 10.60 -5.47 -6.14
CA HIS A 62 10.66 -4.08 -6.60
C HIS A 62 9.38 -3.31 -6.23
N LEU A 63 8.21 -3.91 -6.44
CA LEU A 63 6.94 -3.30 -6.06
C LEU A 63 6.81 -3.08 -4.54
N ILE A 64 7.20 -4.07 -3.73
CA ILE A 64 7.22 -3.90 -2.27
C ILE A 64 8.15 -2.74 -1.88
N ASN A 65 9.35 -2.68 -2.45
CA ASN A 65 10.28 -1.60 -2.16
C ASN A 65 9.73 -0.23 -2.58
N GLN A 66 9.06 -0.12 -3.74
CA GLN A 66 8.41 1.11 -4.15
C GLN A 66 7.32 1.51 -3.14
N PHE A 67 6.49 0.56 -2.70
CA PHE A 67 5.45 0.84 -1.72
C PHE A 67 6.03 1.33 -0.38
N LEU A 68 7.08 0.67 0.11
CA LEU A 68 7.76 1.11 1.33
C LEU A 68 8.33 2.53 1.16
N SER A 69 8.88 2.86 -0.02
CA SER A 69 9.39 4.20 -0.34
C SER A 69 8.29 5.26 -0.35
N GLU A 70 7.12 4.95 -0.93
CA GLU A 70 5.97 5.85 -0.92
C GLU A 70 5.43 6.09 0.49
N LEU A 71 5.38 5.04 1.32
CA LEU A 71 4.95 5.14 2.72
C LEU A 71 5.93 5.98 3.55
N ASP A 72 7.24 5.77 3.35
CA ASP A 72 8.27 6.55 4.06
C ASP A 72 8.22 8.04 3.70
N GLY A 73 7.67 8.39 2.52
CA GLY A 73 7.54 9.77 2.06
C GLY A 73 8.90 10.48 1.93
N ILE A 74 9.98 9.73 1.70
CA ILE A 74 11.37 10.26 1.70
C ILE A 74 11.55 11.32 0.63
N ASP A 75 11.00 11.08 -0.56
CA ASP A 75 11.12 12.01 -1.69
C ASP A 75 10.00 13.05 -1.72
N GLN A 76 8.86 12.75 -1.09
CA GLN A 76 7.65 13.58 -1.11
C GLN A 76 6.82 13.39 0.17
N ALA A 77 6.58 14.48 0.89
CA ALA A 77 5.87 14.44 2.17
C ALA A 77 4.40 14.03 1.98
N ASN A 78 3.94 13.07 2.78
CA ASN A 78 2.55 12.59 2.80
C ASN A 78 1.64 13.45 3.70
N ASP A 79 1.96 14.74 3.86
CA ASP A 79 1.20 15.65 4.72
C ASP A 79 -0.25 15.76 4.26
N GLY A 80 -1.19 15.49 5.18
CA GLY A 80 -2.63 15.50 4.86
C GLY A 80 -3.15 14.25 4.15
N VAL A 81 -2.31 13.22 3.95
CA VAL A 81 -2.71 11.90 3.44
C VAL A 81 -2.72 10.88 4.57
N LEU A 82 -3.87 10.25 4.81
CA LEU A 82 -3.99 9.10 5.70
C LEU A 82 -4.02 7.81 4.86
N VAL A 83 -3.01 6.96 5.01
CA VAL A 83 -2.98 5.66 4.34
C VAL A 83 -3.58 4.59 5.25
N LEU A 84 -4.59 3.87 4.74
CA LEU A 84 -5.23 2.73 5.38
C LEU A 84 -4.94 1.47 4.58
N ALA A 85 -4.66 0.38 5.28
CA ALA A 85 -4.45 -0.94 4.69
C ALA A 85 -5.29 -2.00 5.40
N ALA A 86 -5.89 -2.91 4.65
CA ALA A 86 -6.65 -4.05 5.16
C ALA A 86 -6.04 -5.38 4.68
N THR A 87 -6.07 -6.39 5.55
CA THR A 87 -5.53 -7.71 5.26
C THR A 87 -6.19 -8.78 6.12
N ASN A 88 -6.41 -9.96 5.53
CA ASN A 88 -6.91 -11.13 6.24
C ASN A 88 -5.79 -12.04 6.77
N THR A 89 -4.57 -11.89 6.23
CA THR A 89 -3.40 -12.69 6.63
C THR A 89 -2.23 -11.81 7.10
N PRO A 90 -2.39 -11.07 8.22
CA PRO A 90 -1.37 -10.11 8.70
C PRO A 90 0.01 -10.74 8.99
N TRP A 91 0.08 -12.07 9.16
CA TRP A 91 1.34 -12.81 9.35
C TRP A 91 2.13 -13.01 8.04
N HIS A 92 1.49 -12.92 6.87
CA HIS A 92 2.17 -13.00 5.56
C HIS A 92 2.70 -11.67 5.05
N LEU A 93 2.27 -10.54 5.65
CA LEU A 93 2.74 -9.22 5.29
C LEU A 93 4.22 -9.03 5.70
N ASP A 94 5.04 -8.45 4.82
CA ASP A 94 6.44 -8.14 5.13
C ASP A 94 6.51 -7.28 6.40
N ALA A 95 7.32 -7.71 7.38
CA ALA A 95 7.51 -7.00 8.64
C ALA A 95 7.99 -5.54 8.43
N ALA A 96 8.61 -5.23 7.30
CA ALA A 96 8.99 -3.88 6.90
C ALA A 96 7.78 -2.93 6.86
N PHE A 97 6.58 -3.38 6.48
CA PHE A 97 5.38 -2.53 6.44
C PHE A 97 4.94 -2.03 7.83
N ARG A 98 5.28 -2.77 8.89
CA ARG A 98 4.88 -2.48 10.28
C ARG A 98 5.90 -1.64 11.05
N ARG A 99 6.95 -1.15 10.39
CA ARG A 99 7.95 -0.29 11.02
C ARG A 99 7.36 1.09 11.33
N PRO A 100 7.85 1.80 12.37
CA PRO A 100 7.41 3.15 12.70
C PRO A 100 7.42 4.08 11.47
N GLY A 101 6.38 4.91 11.33
CA GLY A 101 6.22 5.81 10.18
C GLY A 101 5.55 5.18 8.95
N ARG A 102 5.19 3.89 9.01
CA ARG A 102 4.43 3.17 7.95
C ARG A 102 3.07 2.73 8.52
N PHE A 103 2.76 1.43 8.50
CA PHE A 103 1.58 0.86 9.17
C PHE A 103 1.89 0.55 10.64
N ASP A 104 2.21 1.59 11.41
CA ASP A 104 2.56 1.49 12.83
C ASP A 104 1.33 1.53 13.77
N ARG A 105 0.15 1.89 13.24
CA ARG A 105 -1.15 1.78 13.91
C ARG A 105 -1.93 0.59 13.37
N ILE A 106 -2.10 -0.43 14.20
CA ILE A 106 -2.79 -1.67 13.84
C ILE A 106 -4.13 -1.72 14.59
N VAL A 107 -5.22 -1.93 13.85
CA VAL A 107 -6.57 -2.13 14.40
C VAL A 107 -6.99 -3.56 14.10
N PHE A 108 -7.27 -4.35 15.13
CA PHE A 108 -7.82 -5.68 14.97
C PHE A 108 -9.34 -5.60 14.79
N VAL A 109 -9.84 -6.14 13.68
CA VAL A 109 -11.28 -6.25 13.41
C VAL A 109 -11.72 -7.67 13.71
N PRO A 110 -12.52 -7.91 14.77
CA PRO A 110 -13.04 -9.24 15.07
C PRO A 110 -14.11 -9.64 14.04
N PRO A 111 -14.33 -10.94 13.82
CA PRO A 111 -15.44 -11.42 13.00
C PRO A 111 -16.78 -10.95 13.57
N THR A 112 -17.69 -10.58 12.68
CA THR A 112 -19.07 -10.24 13.04
C THR A 112 -19.76 -11.53 13.50
N VAL A 113 -20.14 -11.57 14.78
CA VAL A 113 -20.88 -12.68 15.40
C VAL A 113 -22.26 -12.88 14.79
#